data_AF-A0A3R9CDX9-F1
#
_entry.id   AF-A0A3R9CDX9-F1
#
_cell.length_a   1.000
_cell.length_b   1.000
_cell.length_c   1.000
_cell.angle_alpha   90.00
_cell.angle_beta   90.00
_cell.angle_gamma   90.00
#
_symmetry.space_group_name_H-M   'P 1'
#
loop_
_entity.id
_entity.type
_entity.pdbx_description
1 polymer ?
#
loop_
_entity_poly.entity_id
_entity_poly.type
_entity_poly.pdbx_seq_one_letter_code
_entity_poly.pdbx_strand_id
1 'polypeptide(L)'
;AFNGDVYEGFDAKSLSSTDLDYAQQHVRVLSGLYGLLRPLDLLQPYRLEMGTRFANARGKDLYAFWGDRITRALNEQLETRSGAARVLVNCASTEYFKSVKPKLLAAPVITPVFEDWKGGRYKIISFHAKRARGLMARFVVENRITDPKALKEFATDGYAFDAAASNDSTYVYRRRVGE
;
A
#
# COMPACT_ATOMS: atom_id res chain seq x y z
N ALA A 1 14.93 6.48 4.98
CA ALA A 1 15.52 6.38 3.62
C ALA A 1 14.57 6.92 2.56
N PHE A 2 13.34 6.43 2.49
CA PHE A 2 12.30 7.06 1.67
C PHE A 2 11.70 8.31 2.33
N ASN A 3 11.22 9.25 1.51
CA ASN A 3 10.56 10.49 1.93
C ASN A 3 9.49 10.91 0.91
N GLY A 4 8.46 11.65 1.34
CA GLY A 4 7.33 12.11 0.53
C GLY A 4 5.96 11.70 1.09
N ASP A 5 4.87 12.19 0.47
CA ASP A 5 3.49 12.15 1.00
C ASP A 5 3.09 10.82 1.68
N VAL A 6 3.36 9.67 1.06
CA VAL A 6 3.01 8.34 1.63
C VAL A 6 3.78 8.09 2.93
N TYR A 7 5.07 8.40 2.95
CA TYR A 7 5.94 8.18 4.10
C TYR A 7 5.70 9.20 5.21
N GLU A 8 5.28 10.41 4.87
CA GLU A 8 4.78 11.41 5.83
C GLU A 8 3.47 10.94 6.47
N GLY A 9 2.58 10.31 5.72
CA GLY A 9 1.35 9.72 6.28
C GLY A 9 1.62 8.50 7.16
N PHE A 10 2.60 7.66 6.81
CA PHE A 10 2.97 6.51 7.64
C PHE A 10 3.74 6.92 8.90
N ASP A 11 4.59 7.93 8.77
CA ASP A 11 5.44 8.53 9.82
C ASP A 11 6.14 7.48 10.70
N ALA A 12 6.97 6.64 10.06
CA ALA A 12 7.66 5.55 10.74
C ALA A 12 8.53 6.00 11.92
N LYS A 13 8.97 7.27 11.94
CA LYS A 13 9.85 7.79 12.99
C LYS A 13 9.13 7.99 14.33
N SER A 14 7.81 8.15 14.31
CA SER A 14 6.99 8.29 15.52
C SER A 14 6.42 6.97 16.03
N LEU A 15 6.64 5.87 15.30
CA LEU A 15 6.19 4.55 15.72
C LEU A 15 7.03 4.01 16.88
N SER A 16 6.38 3.32 17.82
CA SER A 16 7.08 2.59 18.88
C SER A 16 7.86 1.40 18.28
N SER A 17 8.78 0.81 19.05
CA SER A 17 9.50 -0.39 18.61
C SER A 17 8.56 -1.55 18.30
N THR A 18 7.50 -1.74 19.09
CA THR A 18 6.51 -2.81 18.86
C THR A 18 5.66 -2.57 17.62
N ASP A 19 5.37 -1.30 17.30
CA ASP A 19 4.72 -0.94 16.04
C ASP A 19 5.63 -1.17 14.84
N LEU A 20 6.92 -0.85 14.96
CA LEU A 20 7.91 -1.13 13.92
C LEU A 20 8.08 -2.63 13.68
N ASP A 21 8.10 -3.44 14.73
CA ASP A 21 8.15 -4.91 14.62
C ASP A 21 6.90 -5.45 13.93
N TYR A 22 5.72 -4.91 14.28
CA TYR A 22 4.49 -5.27 13.59
C TYR A 22 4.52 -4.85 12.12
N ALA A 23 4.94 -3.62 11.83
CA ALA A 23 5.09 -3.12 10.47
C ALA A 23 6.09 -3.99 9.68
N GLN A 24 7.19 -4.42 10.29
CA GLN A 24 8.19 -5.27 9.66
C GLN A 24 7.58 -6.58 9.15
N GLN A 25 6.61 -7.11 9.88
CA GLN A 25 5.87 -8.33 9.51
C GLN A 25 4.71 -8.05 8.54
N HIS A 26 4.13 -6.84 8.56
CA HIS A 26 2.85 -6.54 7.91
C HIS A 26 2.88 -5.60 6.70
N VAL A 27 3.91 -4.78 6.57
CA VAL A 27 4.03 -3.76 5.53
C VAL A 27 5.12 -4.16 4.55
N ARG A 28 4.88 -3.96 3.25
CA ARG A 28 5.90 -4.12 2.21
C ARG A 28 5.94 -2.87 1.34
N VAL A 29 7.14 -2.50 0.90
CA VAL A 29 7.37 -1.39 -0.03
C VAL A 29 7.82 -1.96 -1.36
N LEU A 30 7.04 -1.71 -2.41
CA LEU A 30 7.44 -2.07 -3.78
C LEU A 30 8.55 -1.13 -4.25
N SER A 31 9.57 -1.68 -4.90
CA SER A 31 10.77 -0.96 -5.32
C SER A 31 11.18 -1.34 -6.73
N GLY A 32 11.52 -0.37 -7.59
CA GLY A 32 12.05 -0.67 -8.92
C GLY A 32 13.39 -1.41 -8.88
N LEU A 33 14.25 -1.10 -7.90
CA LEU A 33 15.58 -1.70 -7.75
C LEU A 33 15.60 -2.95 -6.88
N TYR A 34 14.88 -2.93 -5.76
CA TYR A 34 14.90 -4.02 -4.77
C TYR A 34 13.69 -4.95 -4.87
N GLY A 35 12.71 -4.63 -5.72
CA GLY A 35 11.51 -5.43 -5.93
C GLY A 35 10.51 -5.27 -4.79
N LEU A 36 10.78 -5.91 -3.65
CA LEU A 36 9.92 -5.93 -2.47
C LEU A 36 10.78 -5.78 -1.20
N LEU A 37 10.59 -4.68 -0.48
CA LEU A 37 11.31 -4.37 0.76
C LEU A 37 10.40 -4.51 1.98
N ARG A 38 11.00 -4.90 3.10
CA ARG A 38 10.43 -4.75 4.45
C ARG A 38 10.85 -3.41 5.05
N PRO A 39 10.07 -2.84 5.99
CA PRO A 39 10.36 -1.55 6.64
C PRO A 39 11.79 -1.36 7.18
N LEU A 40 12.40 -2.41 7.73
CA LEU A 40 13.72 -2.39 8.35
C LEU A 40 14.82 -2.97 7.46
N ASP A 41 14.54 -3.30 6.20
CA ASP A 41 15.59 -3.72 5.27
C ASP A 41 16.55 -2.54 5.00
N LEU A 42 17.85 -2.83 5.11
CA LEU A 42 18.88 -1.88 4.73
C LEU A 42 18.88 -1.69 3.21
N LEU A 43 19.03 -0.45 2.77
CA LEU A 43 19.08 -0.11 1.35
C LEU A 43 20.09 1.00 1.11
N GLN A 44 20.70 1.00 -0.08
CA GLN A 44 21.49 2.12 -0.55
C GLN A 44 20.63 3.14 -1.29
N PRO A 45 21.00 4.44 -1.27
CA PRO A 45 20.32 5.47 -2.03
C PRO A 45 20.26 5.11 -3.51
N TYR A 46 19.08 5.26 -4.11
CA TYR A 46 18.87 5.01 -5.52
C TYR A 46 17.67 5.83 -6.02
N ARG A 47 17.59 6.01 -7.34
CA ARG A 47 16.38 6.52 -7.99
C ARG A 47 16.10 5.68 -9.24
N LEU A 48 15.17 4.74 -9.10
CA LEU A 48 14.74 3.85 -10.17
C LEU A 48 13.26 3.54 -9.96
N GLU A 49 12.40 4.34 -10.59
CA GLU A 49 10.94 4.17 -10.52
C GLU A 49 10.51 2.92 -11.30
N MET A 50 9.47 2.24 -10.84
CA MET A 50 9.01 0.98 -11.45
C MET A 50 8.62 1.16 -12.93
N GLY A 51 8.09 2.33 -13.30
CA GLY A 51 7.72 2.66 -14.69
C GLY A 51 8.89 2.99 -15.61
N THR A 52 10.13 3.00 -15.12
CA THR A 52 11.31 3.36 -15.93
C THR A 52 11.48 2.38 -17.10
N ARG A 53 11.58 2.91 -18.31
CA ARG A 53 12.00 2.12 -19.49
C ARG A 53 13.48 1.82 -19.35
N PHE A 54 13.80 0.56 -19.13
CA PHE A 54 15.15 0.10 -18.87
C PHE A 54 15.34 -1.27 -19.52
N ALA A 55 15.95 -1.28 -20.71
CA ALA A 55 16.27 -2.51 -21.40
C ALA A 55 17.29 -3.32 -20.58
N ASN A 56 17.00 -4.59 -20.39
CA ASN A 56 17.79 -5.51 -19.58
C ASN A 56 17.69 -6.93 -20.15
N ALA A 57 18.48 -7.86 -19.61
CA ALA A 57 18.55 -9.24 -20.11
C ALA A 57 17.20 -9.99 -20.10
N ARG A 58 16.17 -9.49 -19.41
CA ARG A 58 14.84 -10.10 -19.31
C ARG A 58 13.74 -9.31 -20.01
N GLY A 59 14.06 -8.20 -20.67
CA GLY A 59 13.11 -7.46 -21.48
C GLY A 59 13.34 -5.95 -21.52
N LYS A 60 12.31 -5.23 -21.96
CA LYS A 60 12.37 -3.79 -22.28
C LYS A 60 12.20 -2.84 -21.09
N ASP A 61 11.74 -3.35 -19.95
CA ASP A 61 11.40 -2.55 -18.77
C ASP A 61 11.54 -3.37 -17.47
N LEU A 62 11.30 -2.70 -16.34
CA LEU A 62 11.38 -3.33 -15.01
C LEU A 62 10.22 -4.29 -14.74
N TYR A 63 9.06 -4.11 -15.39
CA TYR A 63 7.95 -5.07 -15.27
C TYR A 63 8.33 -6.44 -15.85
N ALA A 64 9.02 -6.44 -17.00
CA ALA A 64 9.58 -7.65 -17.59
C ALA A 64 10.71 -8.22 -16.75
N PHE A 65 11.59 -7.37 -16.21
CA PHE A 65 12.70 -7.79 -15.34
C PHE A 65 12.23 -8.55 -14.10
N TRP A 66 11.23 -8.00 -13.41
CA TRP A 66 10.67 -8.59 -12.19
C TRP A 66 9.73 -9.76 -12.48
N GLY A 67 9.03 -9.76 -13.61
CA GLY A 67 8.14 -10.85 -14.00
C GLY A 67 7.12 -11.18 -12.91
N ASP A 68 7.20 -12.38 -12.36
CA ASP A 68 6.37 -12.89 -11.25
C ASP A 68 7.09 -12.87 -9.88
N ARG A 69 8.36 -12.48 -9.81
CA ARG A 69 9.22 -12.60 -8.62
C ARG A 69 8.67 -11.86 -7.41
N ILE A 70 8.18 -10.63 -7.61
CA ILE A 70 7.56 -9.83 -6.55
C ILE A 70 6.30 -10.52 -6.03
N THR A 71 5.52 -11.15 -6.91
CA THR A 71 4.29 -11.84 -6.52
C THR A 71 4.58 -13.12 -5.75
N ARG A 72 5.60 -13.89 -6.17
CA ARG A 72 6.08 -15.05 -5.39
C ARG A 72 6.56 -14.64 -4.00
N ALA A 73 7.37 -13.59 -3.91
CA ALA A 73 7.84 -13.08 -2.62
C ALA A 73 6.68 -12.62 -1.72
N LEU A 74 5.63 -12.01 -2.27
CA LEU A 74 4.42 -11.69 -1.52
C LEU A 74 3.68 -12.96 -1.03
N ASN A 75 3.55 -13.98 -1.87
CA ASN A 75 2.91 -15.25 -1.49
C ASN A 75 3.69 -15.96 -0.38
N GLU A 76 5.01 -16.04 -0.47
CA GLU A 76 5.86 -16.61 0.59
C GLU A 76 5.62 -15.90 1.94
N GLN A 77 5.43 -14.58 1.94
CA GLN A 77 5.12 -13.81 3.14
C GLN A 77 3.68 -14.02 3.64
N LEU A 78 2.72 -14.31 2.76
CA LEU A 78 1.36 -14.64 3.13
C LEU A 78 1.24 -16.07 3.70
N GLU A 79 2.09 -16.99 3.24
CA GLU A 79 2.12 -18.38 3.69
C GLU A 79 2.63 -18.55 5.12
N THR A 80 3.58 -17.70 5.55
CA THR A 80 4.08 -17.71 6.95
C THR A 80 3.01 -17.31 7.97
N ARG A 81 1.84 -16.84 7.53
CA ARG A 81 0.73 -16.47 8.41
C ARG A 81 -0.21 -17.64 8.64
N SER A 82 -0.29 -18.09 9.90
CA SER A 82 -1.31 -19.00 10.41
C SER A 82 -2.46 -18.22 11.07
N GLY A 83 -3.69 -18.70 10.92
CA GLY A 83 -4.84 -18.29 11.74
C GLY A 83 -5.57 -16.97 11.39
N ALA A 84 -5.06 -16.11 10.52
CA ALA A 84 -5.72 -14.85 10.13
C ALA A 84 -6.19 -14.85 8.66
N ALA A 85 -7.14 -13.96 8.33
CA ALA A 85 -7.59 -13.74 6.96
C ALA A 85 -6.41 -13.28 6.09
N ARG A 86 -6.11 -14.05 5.03
CA ARG A 86 -5.05 -13.72 4.07
C ARG A 86 -5.56 -12.68 3.09
N VAL A 87 -5.33 -11.40 3.39
CA VAL A 87 -5.67 -10.28 2.50
C VAL A 87 -4.43 -9.45 2.23
N LEU A 88 -4.25 -9.05 0.97
CA LEU A 88 -3.31 -8.01 0.60
C LEU A 88 -4.04 -6.66 0.53
N VAL A 89 -3.68 -5.73 1.41
CA VAL A 89 -4.18 -4.34 1.34
C VAL A 89 -3.27 -3.55 0.41
N ASN A 90 -3.77 -3.19 -0.76
CA ASN A 90 -3.03 -2.44 -1.78
C ASN A 90 -3.09 -0.93 -1.53
N CYS A 91 -2.12 -0.43 -0.76
CA CYS A 91 -1.86 1.00 -0.59
C CYS A 91 -0.81 1.55 -1.59
N ALA A 92 -0.40 0.78 -2.59
CA ALA A 92 0.57 1.21 -3.59
C ALA A 92 -0.08 2.02 -4.72
N SER A 93 0.72 2.79 -5.46
CA SER A 93 0.24 3.38 -6.72
C SER A 93 0.05 2.29 -7.79
N THR A 94 -0.78 2.57 -8.80
CA THR A 94 -0.98 1.67 -9.95
C THR A 94 0.34 1.33 -10.65
N GLU A 95 1.26 2.30 -10.75
CA GLU A 95 2.57 2.12 -11.37
C GLU A 95 3.36 1.00 -10.68
N TYR A 96 3.42 1.02 -9.35
CA TYR A 96 4.13 0.02 -8.56
C TYR A 96 3.35 -1.29 -8.50
N PHE A 97 2.03 -1.25 -8.27
CA PHE A 97 1.21 -2.46 -8.15
C PHE A 97 1.15 -3.28 -9.45
N LYS A 98 1.37 -2.66 -10.63
CA LYS A 98 1.50 -3.38 -11.92
C LYS A 98 2.65 -4.42 -11.94
N SER A 99 3.62 -4.28 -11.05
CA SER A 99 4.68 -5.28 -10.85
C SER A 99 4.21 -6.55 -10.11
N VAL A 100 3.05 -6.47 -9.44
CA VAL A 100 2.35 -7.61 -8.82
C VAL A 100 1.39 -8.22 -9.84
N LYS A 101 1.19 -9.55 -9.79
CA LYS A 101 0.28 -10.31 -10.66
C LYS A 101 -0.91 -10.79 -9.84
N PRO A 102 -2.04 -10.05 -9.79
CA PRO A 102 -3.16 -10.40 -8.92
C PRO A 102 -3.70 -11.82 -9.13
N LYS A 103 -3.69 -12.32 -10.37
CA LYS A 103 -4.12 -13.70 -10.71
C LYS A 103 -3.23 -14.80 -10.10
N LEU A 104 -2.02 -14.46 -9.69
CA LEU A 104 -1.06 -15.38 -9.08
C LEU A 104 -0.95 -15.17 -7.56
N LEU A 105 -1.67 -14.20 -6.97
CA LEU A 105 -1.66 -14.00 -5.53
C LEU A 105 -2.49 -15.09 -4.84
N ALA A 106 -1.96 -15.63 -3.75
CA ALA A 106 -2.64 -16.60 -2.89
C ALA A 106 -3.60 -15.93 -1.88
N ALA A 107 -4.00 -14.69 -2.14
CA ALA A 107 -4.85 -13.88 -1.26
C ALA A 107 -5.71 -12.90 -2.07
N PRO A 108 -6.96 -12.64 -1.67
CA PRO A 108 -7.73 -11.49 -2.15
C PRO A 108 -6.99 -10.16 -1.91
N VAL A 109 -7.28 -9.19 -2.78
CA VAL A 109 -6.73 -7.83 -2.71
C VAL A 109 -7.84 -6.85 -2.37
N ILE A 110 -7.62 -6.03 -1.35
CA ILE A 110 -8.46 -4.87 -1.03
C ILE A 110 -7.67 -3.62 -1.37
N THR A 111 -8.25 -2.72 -2.15
CA THR A 111 -7.64 -1.44 -2.53
C THR A 111 -8.39 -0.28 -1.87
N PRO A 112 -7.82 0.36 -0.83
CA PRO A 112 -8.31 1.62 -0.32
C PRO A 112 -8.20 2.74 -1.36
N VAL A 113 -9.31 3.46 -1.58
CA VAL A 113 -9.40 4.62 -2.46
C VAL A 113 -9.81 5.82 -1.63
N PHE A 114 -9.05 6.91 -1.73
CA PHE A 114 -9.27 8.12 -0.95
C PHE A 114 -9.72 9.24 -1.88
N GLU A 115 -10.92 9.78 -1.62
CA GLU A 115 -11.53 10.84 -2.40
C GLU A 115 -11.77 12.07 -1.53
N ASP A 116 -11.50 13.25 -2.09
CA ASP A 116 -11.81 14.53 -1.48
C ASP A 116 -12.93 15.21 -2.23
N TRP A 117 -13.80 15.90 -1.50
CA TRP A 117 -14.78 16.81 -2.08
C TRP A 117 -14.10 18.04 -2.68
N LYS A 118 -14.22 18.27 -3.99
CA LYS A 118 -13.70 19.49 -4.64
C LYS A 118 -14.42 19.79 -5.94
N GLY A 119 -15.10 20.93 -5.98
CA GLY A 119 -15.86 21.39 -7.15
C GLY A 119 -17.14 20.59 -7.38
N GLY A 120 -17.94 20.41 -6.32
CA GLY A 120 -19.27 19.79 -6.39
C GLY A 120 -19.28 18.25 -6.54
N ARG A 121 -18.11 17.59 -6.47
CA ARG A 121 -18.02 16.13 -6.53
C ARG A 121 -16.80 15.61 -5.76
N TYR A 122 -16.87 14.34 -5.37
CA TYR A 122 -15.73 13.58 -4.87
C TYR A 122 -14.78 13.21 -6.02
N LYS A 123 -13.48 13.33 -5.77
CA LYS A 123 -12.42 12.88 -6.68
C LYS A 123 -11.13 12.60 -5.93
N ILE A 124 -10.26 11.79 -6.52
CA ILE A 124 -8.92 11.54 -6.00
C ILE A 124 -8.06 12.80 -6.19
N ILE A 125 -7.58 13.39 -5.09
CA ILE A 125 -6.56 14.44 -5.13
C ILE A 125 -5.20 13.79 -4.81
N SER A 126 -4.30 13.72 -5.80
CA SER A 126 -3.10 12.87 -5.76
C SER A 126 -2.26 13.00 -4.49
N PHE A 127 -1.98 14.22 -4.04
CA PHE A 127 -1.17 14.47 -2.83
C PHE A 127 -1.87 13.93 -1.57
N HIS A 128 -3.16 14.24 -1.41
CA HIS A 128 -3.96 13.76 -0.28
C HIS A 128 -4.11 12.24 -0.28
N ALA A 129 -4.39 11.65 -1.45
CA ALA A 129 -4.57 10.21 -1.57
C ALA A 129 -3.27 9.44 -1.30
N LYS A 130 -2.10 10.00 -1.68
CA LYS A 130 -0.80 9.43 -1.31
C LYS A 130 -0.60 9.44 0.20
N ARG A 131 -0.83 10.58 0.86
CA ARG A 131 -0.71 10.66 2.32
C ARG A 131 -1.69 9.75 3.04
N ALA A 132 -2.94 9.68 2.58
CA ALA A 132 -3.97 8.81 3.15
C ALA A 132 -3.65 7.31 3.03
N ARG A 133 -2.95 6.87 1.96
CA ARG A 133 -2.41 5.50 1.87
C ARG A 133 -1.40 5.19 2.96
N GLY A 134 -0.54 6.17 3.29
CA GLY A 134 0.38 6.09 4.41
C GLY A 134 -0.35 5.99 5.75
N LEU A 135 -1.34 6.86 5.96
CA LEU A 135 -2.19 6.85 7.16
C LEU A 135 -2.95 5.52 7.32
N MET A 136 -3.45 4.95 6.23
CA MET A 136 -4.12 3.64 6.26
C MET A 136 -3.16 2.51 6.67
N ALA A 137 -1.95 2.50 6.10
CA ALA A 137 -0.94 1.53 6.52
C ALA A 137 -0.57 1.71 8.01
N ARG A 138 -0.48 2.96 8.48
CA ARG A 138 -0.24 3.28 9.88
C ARG A 138 -1.38 2.80 10.78
N PHE A 139 -2.62 3.10 10.40
CA PHE A 139 -3.83 2.67 11.11
C PHE A 139 -3.87 1.15 11.29
N VAL A 140 -3.57 0.38 10.24
CA VAL A 140 -3.45 -1.08 10.30
C VAL A 140 -2.38 -1.53 11.29
N VAL A 141 -1.23 -0.84 11.29
CA VAL A 141 -0.12 -1.14 12.19
C VAL A 141 -0.52 -0.85 13.63
N GLU A 142 -0.85 0.39 13.97
CA GLU A 142 -1.12 0.84 15.34
C GLU A 142 -2.27 0.06 15.99
N ASN A 143 -3.31 -0.28 15.22
CA ASN A 143 -4.48 -1.00 15.73
C ASN A 143 -4.37 -2.52 15.61
N ARG A 144 -3.22 -3.05 15.18
CA ARG A 144 -2.96 -4.50 15.01
C ARG A 144 -4.06 -5.20 14.21
N ILE A 145 -4.49 -4.57 13.12
CA ILE A 145 -5.64 -5.04 12.34
C ILE A 145 -5.28 -6.36 11.65
N THR A 146 -6.09 -7.38 11.93
CA THR A 146 -5.98 -8.74 11.35
C THR A 146 -7.23 -9.17 10.60
N ASP A 147 -8.38 -8.52 10.84
CA ASP A 147 -9.61 -8.68 10.05
C ASP A 147 -9.73 -7.51 9.05
N PRO A 148 -9.78 -7.77 7.72
CA PRO A 148 -10.00 -6.73 6.72
C PRO A 148 -11.28 -5.90 6.92
N LYS A 149 -12.29 -6.40 7.65
CA LYS A 149 -13.51 -5.64 7.93
C LYS A 149 -13.24 -4.41 8.79
N ALA A 150 -12.26 -4.47 9.70
CA ALA A 150 -11.88 -3.34 10.56
C ALA A 150 -11.27 -2.17 9.78
N LEU A 151 -10.84 -2.38 8.53
CA LEU A 151 -10.38 -1.28 7.66
C LEU A 151 -11.48 -0.22 7.45
N LYS A 152 -12.76 -0.63 7.50
CA LYS A 152 -13.91 0.27 7.35
C LYS A 152 -14.01 1.30 8.49
N GLU A 153 -13.33 1.08 9.61
CA GLU A 153 -13.29 1.97 10.77
C GLU A 153 -12.27 3.10 10.61
N PHE A 154 -11.49 3.11 9.52
CA PHE A 154 -10.53 4.17 9.25
C PHE A 154 -11.23 5.54 9.16
N ALA A 155 -10.88 6.43 10.09
CA ALA A 155 -11.47 7.76 10.23
C ALA A 155 -10.43 8.90 10.33
N THR A 156 -9.17 8.62 10.00
CA THR A 156 -8.06 9.58 10.17
C THR A 156 -8.19 10.75 9.20
N ASP A 157 -7.81 11.95 9.65
CA ASP A 157 -7.79 13.18 8.85
C ASP A 157 -9.12 13.58 8.21
N GLY A 158 -10.24 13.16 8.80
CA GLY A 158 -11.59 13.49 8.34
C GLY A 158 -12.06 12.65 7.14
N TYR A 159 -11.33 11.59 6.77
CA TYR A 159 -11.86 10.56 5.90
C TYR A 159 -12.89 9.70 6.65
N ALA A 160 -13.86 9.15 5.93
CA ALA A 160 -14.79 8.15 6.43
C ALA A 160 -15.11 7.14 5.33
N PHE A 161 -15.29 5.87 5.70
CA PHE A 161 -15.70 4.82 4.76
C PHE A 161 -17.08 5.11 4.16
N ASP A 162 -17.19 5.01 2.84
CA ASP A 162 -18.45 5.14 2.11
C ASP A 162 -18.89 3.77 1.58
N ALA A 163 -19.91 3.20 2.22
CA ALA A 163 -20.41 1.86 1.87
C ALA A 163 -21.02 1.81 0.47
N ALA A 164 -21.68 2.88 0.02
CA ALA A 164 -22.36 2.93 -1.28
C ALA A 164 -21.38 3.05 -2.44
N ALA A 165 -20.22 3.68 -2.22
CA ALA A 165 -19.14 3.78 -3.20
C ALA A 165 -18.18 2.58 -3.17
N SER A 166 -18.31 1.68 -2.19
CA SER A 166 -17.40 0.55 -1.98
C SER A 166 -17.94 -0.77 -2.54
N ASN A 167 -17.02 -1.72 -2.73
CA ASN A 167 -17.31 -3.11 -3.05
C ASN A 167 -16.30 -4.05 -2.36
N ASP A 168 -16.40 -5.35 -2.61
CA ASP A 168 -15.58 -6.38 -1.94
C ASP A 168 -14.06 -6.23 -2.13
N SER A 169 -13.62 -5.53 -3.17
CA SER A 169 -12.20 -5.35 -3.51
C SER A 169 -11.73 -3.91 -3.45
N THR A 170 -12.65 -2.95 -3.34
CA THR A 170 -12.36 -1.51 -3.36
C THR A 170 -13.11 -0.84 -2.21
N TYR A 171 -12.36 -0.32 -1.25
CA TYR A 171 -12.92 0.41 -0.12
C TYR A 171 -12.71 1.90 -0.33
N VAL A 172 -13.79 2.63 -0.54
CA VAL A 172 -13.77 4.08 -0.78
C VAL A 172 -13.91 4.80 0.54
N TYR A 173 -13.01 5.75 0.79
CA TYR A 173 -13.02 6.66 1.93
C TYR A 173 -13.13 8.09 1.42
N ARG A 174 -14.09 8.83 1.93
CA ARG A 174 -14.40 10.18 1.48
C ARG A 174 -14.14 11.19 2.57
N ARG A 175 -13.56 12.32 2.17
CA ARG A 175 -13.30 13.46 3.03
C ARG A 175 -13.94 14.72 2.47
N ARG A 176 -14.57 15.50 3.33
CA ARG A 176 -15.10 16.84 3.01
C ARG A 176 -14.59 17.81 4.08
N VAL A 177 -13.62 18.63 3.71
CA VAL A 177 -13.06 19.66 4.62
C VAL A 177 -13.71 20.99 4.27
N GLY A 178 -14.57 21.50 5.15
CA GLY A 178 -15.17 22.84 5.08
C GLY A 178 -16.08 23.08 3.87
N GLU A 179 -17.25 23.66 4.12
CA GLU A 179 -17.89 24.53 3.13
C GLU A 179 -17.34 25.95 3.28
#